data_AF-A0A969JVF7-F1
#
_entry.id   AF-A0A969JVF7-F1
#
_cell.length_a   1.000
_cell.length_b   1.000
_cell.length_c   1.000
_cell.angle_alpha   90.00
_cell.angle_beta   90.00
_cell.angle_gamma   90.00
#
_symmetry.space_group_name_H-M   'P 1'
#
loop_
_entity.id
_entity.type
_entity.pdbx_description
1 polymer ?
#
loop_
_entity_poly.entity_id
_entity_poly.type
_entity_poly.pdbx_seq_one_letter_code
_entity_poly.pdbx_strand_id
1 'polypeptide(L)'
;MITNVTRIARWIFAFEFLINGLNGWWRILPYPTVFDPPLSTTPPFVQAMLDTGYLFGAMKAVEVLGGLMLFANRFVPLTLVLCFPVTVGAWSIDFFLLQESLRAQVMGWSVLLLNTYLLFAYLRYYAPMLVSRSNPIEPAASEVPPPIVIGPNSAALVAFGFIAVAVGLWASGWLVLMAARQLLP
;
A
#
# COMPACT_ATOMS: atom_id res chain seq x y z
N MET A 1 20.83 -0.94 10.16
CA MET A 1 20.57 -0.88 8.70
C MET A 1 19.12 -1.23 8.36
N ILE A 2 18.64 -2.44 8.68
CA ILE A 2 17.24 -2.87 8.41
C ILE A 2 16.21 -1.87 8.92
N THR A 3 16.34 -1.44 10.18
CA THR A 3 15.40 -0.47 10.79
C THR A 3 15.27 0.84 10.02
N ASN A 4 16.36 1.33 9.42
CA ASN A 4 16.33 2.56 8.64
C ASN A 4 15.63 2.34 7.30
N VAL A 5 15.93 1.22 6.61
CA VAL A 5 15.27 0.85 5.35
C VAL A 5 13.76 0.67 5.58
N THR A 6 13.36 -0.03 6.64
CA THR A 6 11.95 -0.22 7.00
C THR A 6 11.24 1.10 7.29
N ARG A 7 11.90 2.02 8.00
CA ARG A 7 11.35 3.37 8.24
C ARG A 7 11.15 4.13 6.95
N ILE A 8 12.16 4.16 6.07
CA ILE A 8 12.09 4.86 4.78
C ILE A 8 10.98 4.27 3.92
N ALA A 9 10.92 2.94 3.77
CA ALA A 9 9.87 2.26 3.03
C ALA A 9 8.47 2.58 3.58
N ARG A 10 8.30 2.64 4.91
CA ARG A 10 7.02 3.04 5.53
C ARG A 10 6.63 4.46 5.16
N TRP A 11 7.58 5.42 5.19
CA TRP A 11 7.29 6.81 4.83
C TRP A 11 6.91 6.94 3.35
N ILE A 12 7.62 6.24 2.45
CA ILE A 12 7.30 6.24 1.02
C ILE A 12 5.92 5.60 0.79
N PHE A 13 5.67 4.42 1.35
CA PHE A 13 4.39 3.74 1.19
C PHE A 13 3.24 4.59 1.72
N ALA A 14 3.40 5.20 2.90
CA ALA A 14 2.41 6.11 3.48
C ALA A 14 2.14 7.33 2.60
N PHE A 15 3.19 7.91 1.99
CA PHE A 15 3.07 9.03 1.07
C PHE A 15 2.29 8.67 -0.18
N GLU A 16 2.65 7.56 -0.84
CA GLU A 16 1.99 7.12 -2.06
C GLU A 16 0.53 6.76 -1.81
N PHE A 17 0.24 6.02 -0.73
CA PHE A 17 -1.12 5.72 -0.31
C PHE A 17 -1.91 6.99 -0.02
N LEU A 18 -1.34 7.93 0.73
CA LEU A 18 -2.07 9.13 1.13
C LEU A 18 -2.38 10.03 -0.07
N ILE A 19 -1.42 10.27 -0.97
CA ILE A 19 -1.67 11.11 -2.16
C ILE A 19 -2.67 10.45 -3.10
N ASN A 20 -2.54 9.15 -3.39
CA ASN A 20 -3.48 8.44 -4.26
C ASN A 20 -4.87 8.35 -3.64
N GLY A 21 -4.93 8.19 -2.32
CA GLY A 21 -6.15 8.22 -1.53
C GLY A 21 -6.80 9.58 -1.68
N LEU A 22 -6.14 10.65 -1.24
CA LEU A 22 -6.65 12.02 -1.32
C LEU A 22 -7.07 12.40 -2.74
N ASN A 23 -6.37 11.91 -3.77
CA ASN A 23 -6.77 12.11 -5.16
C ASN A 23 -8.20 11.63 -5.44
N GLY A 24 -8.63 10.56 -4.78
CA GLY A 24 -9.97 10.01 -4.88
C GLY A 24 -11.08 11.00 -4.57
N TRP A 25 -10.83 12.04 -3.77
CA TRP A 25 -11.83 13.08 -3.45
C TRP A 25 -11.47 14.46 -3.99
N TRP A 26 -10.18 14.77 -4.06
CA TRP A 26 -9.68 16.04 -4.60
C TRP A 26 -8.71 15.75 -5.74
N ARG A 27 -8.96 16.28 -6.94
CA ARG A 27 -8.16 15.97 -8.12
C ARG A 27 -6.76 16.61 -8.06
N ILE A 28 -5.83 15.94 -7.39
CA ILE A 28 -4.42 16.31 -7.22
C ILE A 28 -3.56 15.73 -8.35
N LEU A 29 -3.97 14.58 -8.89
CA LEU A 29 -3.32 13.81 -9.93
C LEU A 29 -4.24 13.69 -11.17
N PRO A 30 -3.70 13.36 -12.34
CA PRO A 30 -4.48 13.17 -13.57
C PRO A 30 -5.15 11.79 -13.59
N TYR A 31 -5.82 11.44 -12.51
CA TYR A 31 -6.55 10.20 -12.28
C TYR A 31 -7.97 10.51 -11.81
N PRO A 32 -8.94 9.62 -12.05
CA PRO A 32 -10.33 9.86 -11.68
C PRO A 32 -10.53 10.05 -10.17
N THR A 33 -11.48 10.89 -9.84
CA THR A 33 -12.06 11.08 -8.49
C THR A 33 -13.42 10.39 -8.40
N VAL A 34 -13.94 10.18 -7.19
CA VAL A 34 -15.27 9.60 -6.92
C VAL A 34 -16.41 10.45 -7.49
N PHE A 35 -16.16 11.72 -7.83
CA PHE A 35 -17.15 12.65 -8.34
C PHE A 35 -17.05 12.85 -9.86
N ASP A 36 -16.09 12.17 -10.50
CA ASP A 36 -15.83 12.39 -11.91
C ASP A 36 -16.85 11.69 -12.80
N PRO A 37 -17.31 12.34 -13.89
CA PRO A 37 -18.04 11.64 -14.93
C PRO A 37 -17.12 10.62 -15.63
N PRO A 38 -17.67 9.68 -16.40
CA PRO A 38 -16.88 8.73 -17.16
C PRO A 38 -15.82 9.42 -18.03
N LEU A 39 -14.56 9.01 -17.89
CA LEU A 39 -13.44 9.52 -18.68
C LEU A 39 -13.01 8.47 -19.70
N SER A 40 -12.74 8.88 -20.94
CA SER A 40 -12.31 7.99 -22.02
C SER A 40 -11.00 7.25 -21.75
N THR A 41 -10.19 7.75 -20.83
CA THR A 41 -8.90 7.16 -20.42
C THR A 41 -9.01 6.20 -19.24
N THR A 42 -10.19 6.06 -18.63
CA THR A 42 -10.39 5.20 -17.45
C THR A 42 -10.60 3.75 -17.87
N PRO A 43 -9.86 2.78 -17.31
CA PRO A 43 -10.10 1.36 -17.58
C PRO A 43 -11.55 0.96 -17.27
N PRO A 44 -12.21 0.09 -18.06
CA PRO A 44 -13.61 -0.27 -17.87
C PRO A 44 -13.95 -0.79 -16.46
N PHE A 45 -13.03 -1.53 -15.84
CA PHE A 45 -13.19 -2.00 -14.46
C PHE A 45 -13.25 -0.83 -13.45
N VAL A 46 -12.34 0.13 -13.58
CA VAL A 46 -12.34 1.33 -12.72
C VAL A 46 -13.60 2.16 -12.96
N GLN A 47 -14.05 2.27 -14.22
CA GLN A 47 -15.30 2.95 -14.53
C GLN A 47 -16.50 2.29 -13.84
N ALA A 48 -16.60 0.96 -13.89
CA ALA A 48 -17.66 0.23 -13.20
C ALA A 48 -17.63 0.44 -11.67
N MET A 49 -16.44 0.56 -11.07
CA MET A 49 -16.31 0.88 -9.65
C MET A 49 -16.79 2.29 -9.29
N LEU A 50 -16.59 3.25 -10.20
CA LEU A 50 -17.11 4.62 -10.05
C LEU A 50 -18.63 4.64 -10.21
N ASP A 51 -19.16 3.98 -11.24
CA ASP A 51 -20.60 3.92 -11.53
C ASP A 51 -21.40 3.25 -10.41
N THR A 52 -20.82 2.25 -9.75
CA THR A 52 -21.43 1.60 -8.57
C THR A 52 -21.34 2.44 -7.29
N GLY A 53 -20.50 3.47 -7.25
CA GLY A 53 -20.41 4.45 -6.15
C GLY A 53 -19.86 3.94 -4.83
N TYR A 54 -19.50 2.65 -4.73
CA TYR A 54 -19.05 2.04 -3.48
C TYR A 54 -17.57 1.65 -3.49
N LEU A 55 -17.16 0.80 -4.44
CA LEU A 55 -15.87 0.11 -4.34
C LEU A 55 -14.67 1.07 -4.52
N PHE A 56 -14.75 2.01 -5.47
CA PHE A 56 -13.68 2.99 -5.68
C PHE A 56 -13.51 3.88 -4.45
N GLY A 57 -14.62 4.43 -3.92
CA GLY A 57 -14.61 5.24 -2.70
C GLY A 57 -14.09 4.50 -1.48
N ALA A 58 -14.48 3.23 -1.29
CA ALA A 58 -13.99 2.39 -0.21
C ALA A 58 -12.47 2.15 -0.30
N MET A 59 -11.95 1.88 -1.51
CA MET A 59 -10.50 1.76 -1.71
C MET A 59 -9.77 3.05 -1.34
N LYS A 60 -10.27 4.20 -1.81
CA LYS A 60 -9.68 5.51 -1.50
C LYS A 60 -9.74 5.81 0.01
N ALA A 61 -10.82 5.46 0.69
CA ALA A 61 -10.97 5.58 2.15
C ALA A 61 -9.87 4.81 2.89
N VAL A 62 -9.64 3.56 2.50
CA VAL A 62 -8.56 2.74 3.06
C VAL A 62 -7.19 3.33 2.73
N GLU A 63 -7.00 3.88 1.53
CA GLU A 63 -5.74 4.54 1.15
C GLU A 63 -5.40 5.73 2.06
N VAL A 64 -6.38 6.60 2.33
CA VAL A 64 -6.19 7.75 3.23
C VAL A 64 -5.96 7.31 4.67
N LEU A 65 -6.83 6.46 5.21
CA LEU A 65 -6.70 5.99 6.59
C LEU A 65 -5.37 5.24 6.78
N GLY A 66 -5.02 4.39 5.82
CA GLY A 66 -3.77 3.66 5.79
C GLY A 66 -2.55 4.57 5.76
N GLY A 67 -2.53 5.54 4.84
CA GLY A 67 -1.46 6.53 4.74
C GLY A 67 -1.27 7.34 6.03
N LEU A 68 -2.37 7.82 6.63
CA LEU A 68 -2.31 8.58 7.89
C LEU A 68 -1.81 7.74 9.07
N MET A 69 -2.34 6.53 9.25
CA MET A 69 -1.93 5.63 10.34
C MET A 69 -0.45 5.22 10.19
N LEU A 70 -0.02 4.96 8.95
CA LEU A 70 1.37 4.66 8.67
C LEU A 70 2.24 5.86 8.97
N PHE A 71 1.91 7.09 8.56
CA PHE A 71 2.71 8.28 8.91
C PHE A 71 2.80 8.52 10.42
N ALA A 72 1.67 8.40 11.12
CA ALA A 72 1.58 8.50 12.57
C ALA A 72 2.33 7.37 13.32
N ASN A 73 2.87 6.39 12.59
CA ASN A 73 3.54 5.21 13.13
C ASN A 73 2.64 4.46 14.13
N ARG A 74 1.32 4.42 13.86
CA ARG A 74 0.32 3.89 14.77
C ARG A 74 -0.38 2.69 14.14
N PHE A 75 -0.47 1.59 14.89
CA PHE A 75 -1.02 0.31 14.43
C PHE A 75 -0.38 -0.23 13.13
N VAL A 76 0.91 0.05 12.90
CA VAL A 76 1.60 -0.29 11.65
C VAL A 76 1.34 -1.72 11.16
N PRO A 77 1.49 -2.78 11.98
CA PRO A 77 1.25 -4.14 11.48
C PRO A 77 -0.20 -4.38 11.02
N LEU A 78 -1.17 -3.87 11.79
CA LEU A 78 -2.59 -3.95 11.42
C LEU A 78 -2.87 -3.19 10.13
N THR A 79 -2.35 -1.96 10.01
CA THR A 79 -2.56 -1.13 8.82
C THR A 79 -2.01 -1.79 7.56
N LEU A 80 -0.82 -2.42 7.63
CA LEU A 80 -0.23 -3.10 6.48
C LEU A 80 -1.11 -4.23 5.95
N VAL A 81 -1.70 -5.03 6.85
CA VAL A 81 -2.63 -6.11 6.50
C VAL A 81 -3.92 -5.56 5.89
N LEU A 82 -4.49 -4.50 6.47
CA LEU A 82 -5.69 -3.85 5.94
C LEU A 82 -5.45 -3.24 4.55
N CYS A 83 -4.27 -2.67 4.31
CA CYS A 83 -3.90 -2.09 3.02
C CYS A 83 -3.54 -3.14 1.96
N PHE A 84 -3.19 -4.37 2.32
CA PHE A 84 -2.76 -5.41 1.38
C PHE A 84 -3.78 -5.70 0.25
N PRO A 85 -5.07 -5.98 0.52
CA PRO A 85 -6.04 -6.24 -0.56
C PRO A 85 -6.22 -5.04 -1.50
N VAL A 86 -6.17 -3.81 -0.97
CA VAL A 86 -6.23 -2.57 -1.78
C VAL A 86 -4.99 -2.45 -2.66
N THR A 87 -3.83 -2.77 -2.11
CA THR A 87 -2.55 -2.74 -2.82
C THR A 87 -2.51 -3.77 -3.96
N VAL A 88 -2.99 -4.99 -3.71
CA VAL A 88 -3.12 -6.04 -4.73
C VAL A 88 -4.11 -5.62 -5.82
N GLY A 89 -5.24 -5.01 -5.44
CA GLY A 89 -6.22 -4.50 -6.39
C GLY A 89 -5.66 -3.40 -7.30
N ALA A 90 -4.99 -2.39 -6.71
CA ALA A 90 -4.33 -1.31 -7.44
C ALA A 90 -3.25 -1.85 -8.39
N TRP A 91 -2.38 -2.72 -7.90
CA TRP A 91 -1.38 -3.40 -8.73
C TRP A 91 -2.02 -4.20 -9.87
N SER A 92 -3.12 -4.91 -9.61
CA SER A 92 -3.80 -5.70 -10.64
C SER A 92 -4.34 -4.83 -11.77
N ILE A 93 -4.91 -3.66 -11.44
CA ILE A 93 -5.38 -2.68 -12.44
C ILE A 93 -4.19 -2.18 -13.26
N ASP A 94 -3.12 -1.74 -12.59
CA ASP A 94 -1.94 -1.19 -13.25
C ASP A 94 -1.21 -2.21 -14.13
N PHE A 95 -1.11 -3.45 -13.66
CA PHE A 95 -0.39 -4.51 -14.34
C PHE A 95 -1.17 -5.11 -15.52
N PHE A 96 -2.45 -5.45 -15.31
CA PHE A 96 -3.26 -6.14 -16.32
C PHE A 96 -4.01 -5.19 -17.25
N LEU A 97 -4.53 -4.06 -16.75
CA LEU A 97 -5.41 -3.18 -17.53
C LEU A 97 -4.66 -1.98 -18.13
N LEU A 98 -3.50 -1.62 -17.57
CA LEU A 98 -2.68 -0.49 -18.02
C LEU A 98 -1.28 -0.94 -18.44
N GLN A 99 -1.16 -2.15 -18.99
CA GLN A 99 0.11 -2.83 -19.25
C GLN A 99 1.11 -2.01 -20.08
N GLU A 100 0.60 -1.21 -21.05
CA GLU A 100 1.40 -0.38 -21.96
C GLU A 100 1.97 0.87 -21.28
N SER A 101 1.43 1.24 -20.11
CA SER A 101 1.86 2.41 -19.36
C SER A 101 2.98 2.03 -18.40
N LEU A 102 4.22 2.33 -18.77
CA LEU A 102 5.36 2.20 -17.85
C LEU A 102 5.10 2.93 -16.52
N ARG A 103 4.41 4.08 -16.59
CA ARG A 103 4.00 4.82 -15.40
C ARG A 103 3.09 4.00 -14.49
N ALA A 104 2.02 3.43 -15.03
CA ALA A 104 1.12 2.58 -14.25
C ALA A 104 1.87 1.39 -13.65
N GLN A 105 2.71 0.72 -14.45
CA GLN A 105 3.48 -0.43 -14.00
C GLN A 105 4.37 -0.12 -12.79
N VAL A 106 5.13 0.96 -12.81
CA VAL A 106 5.99 1.33 -11.66
C VAL A 106 5.15 1.70 -10.43
N MET A 107 3.99 2.35 -10.61
CA MET A 107 3.12 2.73 -9.50
C MET A 107 2.51 1.50 -8.83
N GLY A 108 1.96 0.58 -9.61
CA GLY A 108 1.42 -0.69 -9.11
C GLY A 108 2.49 -1.54 -8.44
N TRP A 109 3.66 -1.70 -9.07
CA TRP A 109 4.77 -2.45 -8.47
C TRP A 109 5.33 -1.79 -7.24
N SER A 110 5.40 -0.45 -7.19
CA SER A 110 5.84 0.29 -6.01
C SER A 110 5.01 -0.08 -4.79
N VAL A 111 3.70 0.13 -4.86
CA VAL A 111 2.82 -0.09 -3.71
C VAL A 111 2.84 -1.56 -3.28
N LEU A 112 2.85 -2.50 -4.23
CA LEU A 112 2.91 -3.93 -3.94
C LEU A 112 4.22 -4.35 -3.28
N LEU A 113 5.36 -3.92 -3.82
CA LEU A 113 6.68 -4.27 -3.28
C LEU A 113 6.89 -3.65 -1.90
N LEU A 114 6.52 -2.37 -1.71
CA LEU A 114 6.61 -1.69 -0.43
C LEU A 114 5.73 -2.36 0.63
N ASN A 115 4.46 -2.63 0.33
CA ASN A 115 3.55 -3.28 1.28
C ASN A 115 4.03 -4.69 1.63
N THR A 116 4.41 -5.49 0.62
CA THR A 116 4.91 -6.85 0.80
C THR A 116 6.20 -6.86 1.62
N TYR A 117 7.16 -5.99 1.29
CA TYR A 117 8.39 -5.83 2.08
C TYR A 117 8.09 -5.49 3.54
N LEU A 118 7.20 -4.53 3.78
CA LEU A 118 6.81 -4.13 5.13
C LEU A 118 6.10 -5.28 5.85
N LEU A 119 5.23 -6.05 5.20
CA LEU A 119 4.63 -7.25 5.79
C LEU A 119 5.71 -8.26 6.24
N PHE A 120 6.72 -8.52 5.41
CA PHE A 120 7.84 -9.38 5.82
C PHE A 120 8.71 -8.77 6.92
N ALA A 121 8.93 -7.46 6.91
CA ALA A 121 9.68 -6.76 7.96
C ALA A 121 8.99 -6.82 9.33
N TYR A 122 7.65 -6.88 9.34
CA TYR A 122 6.83 -7.02 10.54
C TYR A 122 6.31 -8.45 10.76
N LEU A 123 6.86 -9.46 10.07
CA LEU A 123 6.33 -10.84 10.06
C LEU A 123 6.19 -11.46 11.46
N ARG A 124 7.09 -11.11 12.38
CA ARG A 124 7.06 -11.58 13.78
C ARG A 124 5.78 -11.18 14.52
N TYR A 125 5.16 -10.06 14.15
CA TYR A 125 3.89 -9.61 14.72
C TYR A 125 2.69 -10.39 14.18
N TYR A 126 2.82 -11.01 13.01
CA TYR A 126 1.76 -11.84 12.40
C TYR A 126 1.89 -13.32 12.73
N ALA A 127 3.03 -13.77 13.27
CA ALA A 127 3.30 -15.18 13.52
C ALA A 127 2.18 -15.92 14.29
N PRO A 128 1.55 -15.34 15.34
CA PRO A 128 0.42 -15.99 16.01
C PRO A 128 -0.83 -16.16 15.15
N MET A 129 -1.02 -15.33 14.11
CA MET A 129 -2.14 -15.43 13.17
C MET A 129 -1.91 -16.47 12.08
N LEU A 130 -0.67 -16.95 11.90
CA LEU A 130 -0.29 -17.91 10.86
C LEU A 130 -0.32 -19.37 11.32
N VAL A 131 -0.74 -19.62 12.57
CA VAL A 131 -0.91 -20.99 13.07
C VAL A 131 -2.09 -21.66 12.37
N SER A 132 -1.92 -22.91 11.93
CA SER A 132 -2.96 -23.64 11.18
C SER A 132 -4.25 -23.86 11.99
N ARG A 133 -4.15 -23.93 13.32
CA ARG A 133 -5.27 -24.03 14.25
C ARG A 133 -5.01 -23.14 15.44
N SER A 134 -6.01 -22.35 15.83
CA SER A 134 -6.02 -21.60 17.08
C SER A 134 -7.22 -22.04 17.90
N ASN A 135 -7.03 -22.19 19.21
CA ASN A 135 -8.12 -22.38 20.15
C ASN A 135 -8.42 -21.02 20.80
N PRO A 136 -9.70 -20.71 21.13
CA PRO A 136 -10.02 -19.56 21.96
C PRO A 136 -9.19 -19.60 23.26
N ILE A 137 -8.69 -18.43 23.68
CA ILE A 137 -7.90 -18.34 24.91
C ILE A 137 -8.82 -18.67 26.10
N GLU A 138 -8.52 -19.74 26.82
CA GLU A 138 -9.07 -19.97 28.16
C GLU A 138 -8.39 -19.01 29.14
N PRO A 139 -9.13 -18.29 30.02
CA PRO A 139 -8.59 -17.24 30.88
C PRO A 139 -7.42 -17.63 31.80
N ALA A 140 -7.18 -18.92 32.01
CA ALA A 140 -6.21 -19.44 32.97
C ALA A 140 -4.80 -19.71 32.37
N ALA A 141 -4.63 -19.67 31.04
CA ALA A 141 -3.35 -19.92 30.38
C ALA A 141 -2.71 -18.61 29.89
N SER A 142 -2.40 -17.70 30.82
CA SER A 142 -1.89 -16.36 30.51
C SER A 142 -0.38 -16.29 30.21
N GLU A 143 0.23 -17.36 29.69
CA GLU A 143 1.58 -17.27 29.17
C GLU A 143 1.50 -16.71 27.75
N VAL A 144 1.78 -15.41 27.61
CA VAL A 144 2.06 -14.79 26.31
C VAL A 144 3.18 -15.62 25.69
N PRO A 145 2.95 -16.31 24.56
CA PRO A 145 3.96 -17.16 23.95
C PRO A 145 5.23 -16.33 23.70
N PRO A 146 6.43 -16.88 23.95
CA PRO A 146 7.65 -16.16 23.67
C PRO A 146 7.66 -15.72 22.20
N PRO A 147 8.21 -14.54 21.89
CA PRO A 147 8.19 -14.00 20.54
C PRO A 147 8.87 -14.98 19.59
N ILE A 148 8.07 -15.57 18.69
CA ILE A 148 8.58 -16.48 17.66
C ILE A 148 9.69 -15.75 16.89
N VAL A 149 10.90 -16.30 16.92
CA VAL A 149 12.06 -15.75 16.22
C VAL A 149 12.01 -16.19 14.76
N ILE A 150 11.04 -15.68 14.00
CA ILE A 150 11.05 -15.72 12.54
C ILE A 150 11.66 -14.41 12.07
N GLY A 151 12.98 -14.39 11.92
CA GLY A 151 13.66 -13.35 11.15
C GLY A 151 13.96 -13.93 9.76
N PRO A 152 13.60 -13.26 8.66
CA PRO A 152 14.18 -13.61 7.37
C PRO A 152 15.72 -13.51 7.47
N ASN A 153 16.46 -14.28 6.68
CA ASN A 153 17.89 -14.04 6.47
C ASN A 153 18.10 -12.53 6.24
N SER A 154 18.80 -11.88 7.17
CA SER A 154 18.84 -10.41 7.28
C SER A 154 19.28 -9.74 5.98
N ALA A 155 20.18 -10.38 5.22
CA ALA A 155 20.65 -9.90 3.92
C ALA A 155 19.57 -9.89 2.83
N ALA A 156 18.76 -10.95 2.70
CA ALA A 156 17.73 -11.03 1.65
C ALA A 156 16.61 -10.00 1.89
N LEU A 157 16.19 -9.83 3.14
CA LEU A 157 15.19 -8.82 3.50
C LEU A 157 15.72 -7.40 3.31
N VAL A 158 17.00 -7.15 3.61
CA VAL A 158 17.65 -5.88 3.30
C VAL A 158 17.64 -5.60 1.80
N ALA A 159 18.06 -6.58 0.99
CA ALA A 159 18.11 -6.44 -0.46
C ALA A 159 16.71 -6.15 -1.04
N PHE A 160 15.69 -6.90 -0.58
CA PHE A 160 14.31 -6.63 -0.97
C PHE A 160 13.86 -5.22 -0.55
N GLY A 161 14.20 -4.80 0.68
CA GLY A 161 13.91 -3.45 1.14
C GLY A 161 14.52 -2.37 0.27
N PHE A 162 15.76 -2.54 -0.20
CA PHE A 162 16.40 -1.60 -1.12
C PHE A 162 15.68 -1.54 -2.48
N ILE A 163 15.30 -2.69 -3.03
CA ILE A 163 14.54 -2.75 -4.29
C ILE A 163 13.19 -2.03 -4.12
N ALA A 164 12.45 -2.35 -3.06
CA ALA A 164 11.15 -1.74 -2.80
C ALA A 164 11.26 -0.22 -2.61
N VAL A 165 12.27 0.26 -1.86
CA VAL A 165 12.53 1.69 -1.69
C VAL A 165 12.92 2.34 -3.01
N ALA A 166 13.75 1.71 -3.84
CA ALA A 166 14.17 2.28 -5.12
C ALA A 166 12.98 2.45 -6.09
N VAL A 167 12.14 1.42 -6.22
CA VAL A 167 10.91 1.48 -7.04
C VAL A 167 9.94 2.50 -6.48
N GLY A 168 9.79 2.58 -5.15
CA GLY A 168 8.95 3.57 -4.49
C GLY A 168 9.42 5.01 -4.69
N LEU A 169 10.72 5.28 -4.58
CA LEU A 169 11.24 6.61 -4.87
C LEU A 169 10.99 7.00 -6.34
N TRP A 170 11.05 6.05 -7.27
CA TRP A 170 10.70 6.30 -8.66
C TRP A 170 9.22 6.65 -8.82
N ALA A 171 8.30 5.84 -8.28
CA ALA A 171 6.87 6.12 -8.29
C ALA A 171 6.54 7.47 -7.65
N SER A 172 7.08 7.73 -6.47
CA SER A 172 6.95 9.00 -5.75
C SER A 172 7.44 10.20 -6.57
N GLY A 173 8.54 10.05 -7.32
CA GLY A 173 9.02 11.08 -8.25
C GLY A 173 7.98 11.42 -9.32
N TRP A 174 7.33 10.42 -9.90
CA TRP A 174 6.23 10.64 -10.86
C TRP A 174 5.00 11.27 -10.21
N LEU A 175 4.63 10.87 -8.99
CA LEU A 175 3.53 11.50 -8.25
C LEU A 175 3.77 13.00 -8.06
N VAL A 176 4.96 13.39 -7.63
CA VAL A 176 5.33 14.79 -7.44
C VAL A 176 5.30 15.56 -8.77
N LEU A 177 5.85 14.99 -9.84
CA LEU A 177 5.83 15.61 -11.16
C LEU A 177 4.40 15.78 -11.71
N MET A 178 3.52 14.81 -11.49
CA MET A 178 2.12 14.89 -11.91
C MET A 178 1.38 15.97 -11.14
N ALA A 179 1.48 15.97 -9.81
CA ALA A 179 0.85 16.98 -8.98
C ALA A 179 1.35 18.40 -9.32
N ALA A 180 2.67 18.55 -9.53
CA ALA A 180 3.26 19.82 -9.92
C ALA A 180 2.71 20.34 -11.25
N ARG A 181 2.62 19.48 -12.28
CA ARG A 181 2.06 19.84 -13.60
C ARG A 181 0.57 20.20 -13.56
N GLN A 182 -0.14 19.72 -12.56
CA GLN A 182 -1.58 19.95 -12.43
C GLN A 182 -1.91 21.20 -11.61
N LEU A 183 -1.04 21.55 -10.66
CA LEU A 183 -1.21 22.70 -9.77
C LEU A 183 -0.51 23.97 -10.28
N LEU A 184 0.49 23.84 -11.15
CA LEU A 184 1.18 24.98 -11.76
C LEU A 184 0.59 25.27 -13.14
N PRO A 185 0.26 26.55 -13.45
CA PRO A 185 -0.29 26.98 -14.74
C PRO A 185 0.72 26.88 -15.89
#